data_AF-A0A3M2E0Z7-F1
#
_entry.id   AF-A0A3M2E0Z7-F1
#
_cell.length_a   1.000
_cell.length_b   1.000
_cell.length_c   1.000
_cell.angle_alpha   90.00
_cell.angle_beta   90.00
_cell.angle_gamma   90.00
#
_symmetry.space_group_name_H-M   'P 1'
#
loop_
_entity.id
_entity.type
_entity.pdbx_description
1 polymer ?
#
loop_
_entity_poly.entity_id
_entity_poly.type
_entity_poly.pdbx_seq_one_letter_code
_entity_poly.pdbx_strand_id
1 'polypeptide(L)'
;MTGLYFRVREGGALVFRPEEDPRSRRLTLRLIARVNVSRGVVRPVARAAMTAAESARIESWIAERRAQLAEQAAARARLVIEEMNAVTEWLSGPARPEEVAALAEPLLLAMHDLRSALLRRQSGDAAPGATD
;
A
#
# COMPACT_ATOMS: atom_id res chain seq x y z
N MET A 1 -25.22 4.50 -15.17
CA MET A 1 -24.11 3.83 -14.45
C MET A 1 -23.88 4.53 -13.11
N THR A 2 -24.15 3.86 -12.00
CA THR A 2 -24.16 4.49 -10.64
C THR A 2 -22.98 3.99 -9.79
N GLY A 3 -21.78 3.90 -10.38
CA GLY A 3 -20.58 3.42 -9.69
C GLY A 3 -19.44 4.43 -9.77
N LEU A 4 -18.71 4.64 -8.67
CA LEU A 4 -17.48 5.42 -8.66
C LEU A 4 -16.31 4.59 -9.22
N TYR A 5 -15.43 5.22 -9.99
CA TYR A 5 -14.20 4.63 -10.46
C TYR A 5 -13.01 5.13 -9.64
N PHE A 6 -12.23 4.21 -9.08
CA PHE A 6 -11.06 4.49 -8.25
C PHE A 6 -9.79 4.21 -9.05
N ARG A 7 -9.08 5.26 -9.47
CA ARG A 7 -7.75 5.11 -10.06
C ARG A 7 -6.73 5.05 -8.94
N VAL A 8 -6.28 3.83 -8.64
CA VAL A 8 -5.28 3.55 -7.60
C VAL A 8 -3.94 4.18 -7.97
N ARG A 9 -3.26 4.71 -6.95
CA ARG A 9 -1.89 5.20 -7.00
C ARG A 9 -1.19 4.88 -5.69
N GLU A 10 0.08 5.21 -5.59
CA GLU A 10 0.82 5.05 -4.34
C GLU A 10 0.12 5.77 -3.18
N GLY A 11 -0.15 5.03 -2.10
CA GLY A 11 -0.78 5.53 -0.89
C GLY A 11 -2.26 5.95 -1.00
N GLY A 12 -2.93 5.79 -2.15
CA GLY A 12 -4.28 6.32 -2.30
C GLY A 12 -4.96 6.09 -3.65
N ALA A 13 -5.93 6.94 -3.96
CA ALA A 13 -6.63 6.90 -5.25
C ALA A 13 -7.15 8.29 -5.66
N LEU A 14 -7.35 8.46 -6.97
CA LEU A 14 -8.22 9.49 -7.52
C LEU A 14 -9.60 8.88 -7.76
N VAL A 15 -10.65 9.56 -7.30
CA VAL A 15 -12.03 9.08 -7.39
C VAL A 15 -12.76 9.84 -8.47
N PHE A 16 -13.31 9.10 -9.43
CA PHE A 16 -14.03 9.65 -10.56
C PHE A 16 -15.49 9.22 -10.55
N ARG A 17 -16.37 10.14 -10.94
CA ARG A 17 -17.75 9.86 -11.34
C ARG A 17 -17.77 9.66 -12.86
N PRO A 18 -18.11 8.46 -13.36
CA PRO A 18 -18.35 8.25 -14.79
C PRO A 18 -19.60 9.00 -15.22
N GLU A 19 -19.49 9.74 -16.33
CA GLU A 19 -20.58 10.51 -16.92
C GLU A 19 -20.68 10.14 -18.39
N GLU A 20 -21.84 9.66 -18.82
CA GLU A 20 -22.13 9.39 -20.23
C GLU A 20 -22.73 10.64 -20.86
N ASP A 21 -22.18 11.08 -21.99
CA ASP A 21 -22.84 12.08 -22.83
C ASP A 21 -23.96 11.39 -23.64
N PRO A 22 -25.24 11.73 -23.41
CA PRO A 22 -26.38 11.08 -24.05
C PRO A 22 -26.37 11.21 -25.58
N ARG A 23 -25.68 12.21 -26.14
CA ARG A 23 -25.65 12.47 -27.59
C ARG A 23 -24.51 11.76 -28.29
N SER A 24 -23.33 11.67 -27.67
CA SER A 24 -22.14 11.06 -28.28
C SER A 24 -21.86 9.64 -27.80
N ARG A 25 -22.61 9.13 -26.81
CA ARG A 25 -22.32 7.89 -26.05
C ARG A 25 -20.89 7.84 -25.49
N ARG A 26 -20.26 9.00 -25.32
CA ARG A 26 -18.89 9.09 -24.83
C ARG A 26 -18.87 9.00 -23.31
N LEU A 27 -18.10 8.07 -22.77
CA LEU A 27 -17.81 7.99 -21.36
C LEU A 27 -16.75 9.03 -20.98
N THR A 28 -17.08 9.91 -20.04
CA THR A 28 -16.17 10.87 -19.44
C THR A 28 -16.00 10.57 -17.96
N LEU A 29 -14.85 10.96 -17.39
CA LEU A 29 -14.54 10.73 -15.97
C LEU A 29 -14.37 12.08 -15.27
N ARG A 30 -15.37 12.49 -14.50
CA ARG A 30 -15.25 13.70 -13.67
C ARG A 30 -14.55 13.35 -12.36
N LEU A 31 -13.42 13.99 -12.08
CA LEU A 31 -12.74 13.87 -10.80
C LEU A 31 -13.61 14.50 -9.69
N ILE A 32 -13.90 13.73 -8.64
CA ILE A 32 -14.73 14.21 -7.52
C ILE A 32 -13.97 14.26 -6.19
N ALA A 33 -12.97 13.39 -6.00
CA ALA A 33 -12.19 13.37 -4.77
C ALA A 33 -10.78 12.80 -4.96
N ARG A 34 -9.91 13.11 -4.01
CA ARG A 34 -8.59 12.48 -3.83
C ARG A 34 -8.59 11.76 -2.49
N VAL A 35 -8.21 10.50 -2.48
CA VAL A 35 -8.17 9.65 -1.28
C VAL A 35 -6.73 9.35 -0.92
N ASN A 36 -6.43 9.45 0.37
CA ASN A 36 -5.22 8.92 0.98
C ASN A 36 -5.63 7.75 1.89
N VAL A 37 -5.25 6.52 1.51
CA VAL A 37 -5.69 5.29 2.18
C VAL A 37 -4.95 5.08 3.49
N SER A 38 -3.67 5.48 3.58
CA SER A 38 -2.89 5.33 4.82
C SER A 38 -3.49 6.18 5.94
N ARG A 39 -3.79 7.46 5.66
CA ARG A 39 -4.40 8.38 6.63
C ARG A 39 -5.93 8.32 6.68
N GLY A 40 -6.58 7.63 5.73
CA GLY A 40 -8.05 7.61 5.62
C GLY A 40 -8.67 8.94 5.22
N VAL A 41 -7.86 9.89 4.74
CA VAL A 41 -8.31 11.25 4.43
C VAL A 41 -8.91 11.30 3.02
N VAL A 42 -10.15 11.74 2.92
CA VAL A 42 -10.84 12.05 1.65
C VAL A 42 -10.82 13.56 1.45
N ARG A 43 -10.30 14.01 0.30
CA ARG A 43 -10.31 15.43 -0.10
C ARG A 43 -11.22 15.61 -1.34
N PRO A 44 -12.46 16.08 -1.16
CA PRO A 44 -13.33 16.42 -2.26
C PRO A 44 -12.71 17.52 -3.13
N VAL A 45 -13.00 17.50 -4.43
CA VAL A 45 -12.72 18.63 -5.32
C VAL A 45 -13.78 19.69 -5.04
N ALA A 46 -13.38 20.94 -4.78
CA ALA A 46 -14.26 22.01 -4.28
C ALA A 46 -15.55 22.29 -5.11
N ARG A 47 -15.56 21.94 -6.41
CA ARG A 47 -16.72 22.08 -7.31
C ARG A 47 -17.61 20.83 -7.41
N ALA A 48 -17.24 19.72 -6.77
CA ALA A 48 -18.00 18.48 -6.80
C ALA A 48 -18.86 18.39 -5.54
N ALA A 49 -20.17 18.65 -5.67
CA ALA A 49 -21.13 18.17 -4.68
C ALA A 49 -21.06 16.64 -4.68
N MET A 50 -20.62 16.08 -3.56
CA MET A 50 -20.66 14.64 -3.31
C MET A 50 -21.95 14.31 -2.58
N THR A 51 -22.63 13.28 -3.05
CA THR A 51 -23.81 12.74 -2.40
C THR A 51 -23.39 11.86 -1.21
N ALA A 52 -24.31 11.64 -0.26
CA ALA A 52 -24.06 10.74 0.87
C ALA A 52 -23.69 9.31 0.42
N ALA A 53 -24.32 8.81 -0.65
CA ALA A 53 -24.03 7.49 -1.20
C ALA A 53 -22.59 7.40 -1.75
N GLU A 54 -22.07 8.48 -2.33
CA GLU A 54 -20.70 8.52 -2.84
C GLU A 54 -19.67 8.58 -1.72
N SER A 55 -19.94 9.35 -0.67
CA SER A 55 -19.11 9.37 0.54
C SER A 55 -19.03 7.97 1.17
N ALA A 56 -20.19 7.33 1.38
CA ALA A 56 -20.25 5.97 1.93
C ALA A 56 -19.51 4.95 1.05
N ARG A 57 -19.60 5.07 -0.28
CA ARG A 57 -18.87 4.19 -1.19
C ARG A 57 -17.35 4.40 -1.12
N ILE A 58 -16.88 5.64 -0.97
CA ILE A 58 -15.45 5.95 -0.81
C ILE A 58 -14.93 5.37 0.51
N GLU A 59 -15.71 5.49 1.59
CA GLU A 59 -15.35 4.93 2.90
C GLU A 59 -15.25 3.39 2.86
N SER A 60 -16.24 2.69 2.27
CA SER A 60 -16.18 1.23 2.08
C SER A 60 -14.96 0.83 1.24
N TRP A 61 -14.68 1.57 0.17
CA TRP A 61 -13.51 1.31 -0.67
C TRP A 61 -12.19 1.50 0.12
N ILE A 62 -12.09 2.51 0.99
CA ILE A 62 -10.92 2.70 1.85
C ILE A 62 -10.73 1.51 2.80
N ALA A 63 -11.80 1.04 3.44
CA ALA A 63 -11.76 -0.10 4.34
C ALA A 63 -11.32 -1.39 3.63
N GLU A 64 -11.93 -1.69 2.48
CA GLU A 64 -11.55 -2.80 1.60
C GLU A 64 -10.07 -2.69 1.21
N ARG A 65 -9.62 -1.49 0.81
CA ARG A 65 -8.25 -1.28 0.37
C ARG A 65 -7.24 -1.44 1.50
N ARG A 66 -7.57 -1.02 2.72
CA ARG A 66 -6.72 -1.21 3.91
C ARG A 66 -6.54 -2.69 4.23
N ALA A 67 -7.62 -3.47 4.19
CA ALA A 67 -7.56 -4.92 4.40
C ALA A 67 -6.64 -5.59 3.37
N GLN A 68 -6.82 -5.28 2.08
CA GLN A 68 -5.96 -5.80 1.01
C GLN A 68 -4.48 -5.41 1.20
N LEU A 69 -4.19 -4.17 1.60
CA LEU A 69 -2.82 -3.73 1.85
C LEU A 69 -2.18 -4.46 3.03
N ALA A 70 -2.95 -4.78 4.07
CA ALA A 70 -2.48 -5.57 5.21
C ALA A 70 -2.15 -7.01 4.80
N GLU A 71 -3.02 -7.65 4.00
CA GLU A 71 -2.77 -8.98 3.43
C GLU A 71 -1.51 -8.98 2.56
N GLN A 72 -1.34 -7.97 1.71
CA GLN A 72 -0.15 -7.80 0.87
C GLN A 72 1.12 -7.58 1.70
N ALA A 73 1.05 -6.83 2.80
CA ALA A 73 2.18 -6.64 3.70
C ALA A 73 2.59 -7.96 4.36
N ALA A 74 1.63 -8.76 4.82
CA ALA A 74 1.90 -10.09 5.38
C ALA A 74 2.48 -11.05 4.32
N ALA A 75 1.97 -11.00 3.08
CA ALA A 75 2.52 -11.79 1.97
C ALA A 75 3.96 -11.37 1.63
N ARG A 76 4.25 -10.06 1.63
CA ARG A 76 5.61 -9.56 1.42
C ARG A 76 6.58 -10.04 2.51
N ALA A 77 6.15 -10.09 3.77
CA ALA A 77 6.98 -10.62 4.85
C ALA A 77 7.33 -12.10 4.63
N ARG A 78 6.37 -12.92 4.17
CA ARG A 78 6.62 -14.32 3.79
C ARG A 78 7.62 -14.43 2.65
N LEU A 79 7.47 -13.61 1.61
CA LEU A 79 8.44 -13.57 0.51
C LEU A 79 9.85 -13.20 0.99
N VAL A 80 10.00 -12.21 1.88
CA VAL A 80 11.31 -11.85 2.44
C VAL A 80 11.95 -13.03 3.17
N ILE A 81 11.18 -13.86 3.88
CA ILE A 81 11.70 -15.07 4.53
C ILE A 81 12.26 -16.04 3.49
N GLU A 82 11.52 -16.27 2.40
CA GLU A 82 11.97 -17.14 1.30
C GLU A 82 13.25 -16.62 0.63
N GLU A 83 13.31 -15.31 0.34
CA GLU A 83 14.49 -14.66 -0.24
C GLU A 83 15.71 -14.73 0.69
N MET A 84 15.52 -14.51 2.01
CA MET A 84 16.62 -14.62 2.99
C MET A 84 17.16 -16.05 3.07
N ASN A 85 16.29 -17.05 3.01
CA ASN A 85 16.71 -18.45 2.97
C ASN A 85 17.50 -18.75 1.69
N ALA A 86 17.02 -18.27 0.53
CA ALA A 86 17.71 -18.45 -0.74
C ALA A 86 19.10 -17.79 -0.77
N VAL A 87 19.22 -16.57 -0.22
CA VAL A 87 20.51 -15.87 -0.08
C VAL A 87 21.44 -16.64 0.86
N THR A 88 20.92 -17.20 1.94
CA THR A 88 21.71 -18.02 2.88
C THR A 88 22.27 -19.26 2.21
N GLU A 89 21.47 -19.95 1.39
CA GLU A 89 21.91 -21.11 0.61
C GLU A 89 22.99 -20.71 -0.41
N TRP A 90 22.78 -19.62 -1.15
CA TRP A 90 23.74 -19.10 -2.12
C TRP A 90 25.08 -18.75 -1.46
N LEU A 91 25.07 -18.06 -0.31
CA LEU A 91 26.27 -17.73 0.47
C LEU A 91 27.01 -18.98 0.96
N SER A 92 26.29 -20.07 1.23
CA SER A 92 26.85 -21.31 1.77
C SER A 92 27.49 -22.21 0.70
N GLY A 93 27.25 -21.93 -0.58
CA GLY A 93 27.76 -22.76 -1.68
C GLY A 93 28.39 -21.92 -2.80
N PRO A 94 27.60 -21.49 -3.80
CA PRO A 94 28.13 -20.95 -5.06
C PRO A 94 28.66 -19.50 -5.01
N ALA A 95 28.51 -18.76 -3.91
CA ALA A 95 28.93 -17.36 -3.83
C ALA A 95 30.45 -17.19 -3.94
N ARG A 96 30.90 -16.25 -4.78
CA ARG A 96 32.33 -15.92 -4.91
C ARG A 96 32.76 -14.91 -3.85
N PRO A 97 34.02 -14.95 -3.36
CA PRO A 97 34.47 -14.06 -2.28
C PRO A 97 34.23 -12.57 -2.54
N GLU A 98 34.42 -12.11 -3.78
CA GLU A 98 34.18 -10.72 -4.16
C GLU A 98 32.70 -10.32 -4.12
N GLU A 99 31.78 -11.24 -4.42
CA GLU A 99 30.33 -11.02 -4.33
C GLU A 99 29.88 -10.95 -2.88
N VAL A 100 30.44 -11.82 -2.03
CA VAL A 100 30.19 -11.80 -0.59
C VAL A 100 30.68 -10.48 0.02
N ALA A 101 31.90 -10.05 -0.29
CA ALA A 101 32.46 -8.82 0.23
C ALA A 101 31.64 -7.58 -0.16
N ALA A 102 31.08 -7.54 -1.37
CA ALA A 102 30.26 -6.44 -1.85
C ALA A 102 28.89 -6.33 -1.16
N LEU A 103 28.36 -7.43 -0.62
CA LEU A 103 27.00 -7.51 -0.07
C LEU A 103 26.94 -7.68 1.46
N ALA A 104 28.03 -8.14 2.09
CA ALA A 104 28.03 -8.52 3.49
C ALA A 104 27.60 -7.40 4.43
N GLU A 105 28.22 -6.21 4.35
CA GLU A 105 27.89 -5.09 5.25
C GLU A 105 26.45 -4.58 5.06
N PRO A 106 25.97 -4.26 3.84
CA PRO A 106 24.58 -3.88 3.63
C PRO A 106 23.57 -4.93 4.12
N LEU A 107 23.84 -6.22 3.90
CA LEU A 107 22.96 -7.31 4.31
C LEU A 107 22.89 -7.41 5.85
N LEU A 108 24.03 -7.36 6.52
CA LEU A 108 24.10 -7.41 7.98
C LEU A 108 23.38 -6.23 8.63
N LEU A 109 23.53 -5.01 8.08
CA LEU A 109 22.82 -3.83 8.57
C LEU A 109 21.30 -3.95 8.37
N ALA A 110 20.85 -4.41 7.20
CA ALA A 110 19.42 -4.62 6.94
C ALA A 110 18.81 -5.69 7.88
N MET A 111 19.54 -6.79 8.12
CA MET A 111 19.12 -7.83 9.07
C MET A 111 19.06 -7.30 10.50
N HIS A 112 20.01 -6.44 10.89
CA HIS A 112 20.03 -5.84 12.22
C HIS A 112 18.84 -4.89 12.44
N ASP A 113 18.51 -4.03 11.47
CA ASP A 113 17.34 -3.15 11.57
C ASP A 113 16.04 -3.96 11.63
N LEU A 114 15.90 -4.98 10.77
CA LEU A 114 14.74 -5.88 10.78
C LEU A 114 14.59 -6.57 12.14
N ARG A 115 15.68 -7.12 12.69
CA ARG A 115 15.68 -7.73 14.02
C ARG A 115 15.23 -6.73 15.08
N SER A 116 15.77 -5.52 15.06
CA SER A 116 15.44 -4.47 16.03
C SER A 116 13.96 -4.07 15.95
N ALA A 117 13.41 -3.96 14.74
CA ALA A 117 11.99 -3.67 14.52
C ALA A 117 11.08 -4.81 15.04
N LEU A 118 11.45 -6.07 14.80
CA LEU A 118 10.71 -7.24 15.28
C LEU A 118 10.70 -7.32 16.81
N LEU A 119 11.83 -7.05 17.46
CA LEU A 119 11.92 -7.07 18.92
C LEU A 119 11.06 -5.97 19.55
N ARG A 120 11.11 -4.73 19.03
CA ARG A 120 10.24 -3.65 19.51
C ARG A 120 8.76 -4.02 19.46
N ARG A 121 8.32 -4.64 18.36
CA ARG A 121 6.92 -5.08 18.20
C ARG A 121 6.53 -6.22 19.13
N GLN A 122 7.44 -7.15 19.43
CA GLN A 122 7.19 -8.26 20.36
C GLN A 122 7.15 -7.80 21.81
N SER A 123 7.94 -6.79 22.17
CA SER A 123 7.97 -6.21 23.51
C SER A 123 6.74 -5.36 23.87
N GLY A 124 5.76 -5.26 22.97
CA GLY A 124 4.52 -4.50 23.19
C GLY A 124 4.63 -3.01 22.89
N ASP A 125 5.75 -2.55 22.33
CA ASP A 125 5.91 -1.16 21.90
C ASP A 125 5.03 -0.97 20.65
N ALA A 126 3.92 -0.27 20.83
CA ALA A 126 3.01 0.07 19.75
C ALA A 126 3.80 0.84 18.67
N ALA A 127 3.48 0.59 17.40
CA ALA A 127 4.04 1.39 16.31
C ALA A 127 3.87 2.89 16.63
N PRO A 128 4.86 3.75 16.35
CA PRO A 128 4.61 5.18 16.35
C PRO A 128 3.52 5.45 15.30
N GLY A 129 2.30 5.76 15.77
CA GLY A 129 1.10 5.94 14.94
C GLY A 129 -0.16 5.20 15.40
N ALA A 130 -0.12 4.37 16.45
CA ALA A 130 -1.32 3.86 17.10
C ALA A 130 -1.74 4.77 18.27
N THR A 131 -2.08 6.01 17.95
CA THR A 131 -2.81 6.90 18.85
C THR A 131 -3.82 7.63 18.00
N ASP A 132 -5.07 7.20 18.08
CA ASP A 132 -6.27 8.00 17.92
C ASP A 132 -7.16 7.70 19.13
#